data_AF-A0A7C8MQU3-F1
#
_entry.id   AF-A0A7C8MQU3-F1
#
_cell.length_a   1.000
_cell.length_b   1.000
_cell.length_c   1.000
_cell.angle_alpha   90.00
_cell.angle_beta   90.00
_cell.angle_gamma   90.00
#
_symmetry.space_group_name_H-M   'P 1'
#
loop_
_entity.id
_entity.type
_entity.pdbx_description
1 polymer ?
#
loop_
_entity_poly.entity_id
_entity_poly.type
_entity_poly.pdbx_seq_one_letter_code
_entity_poly.pdbx_strand_id
1 'polypeptide(L)'
;MRRIEALTASLTTDKRQMDVINSMLDALPDESVWQQRLDHWSLAKRRIELYERDVCAAVCGLANAEPVRTDAAARRVLKIAVLCAQEEARVNREMAAASREIAEAAKQDTASMKTIAVMTMAFLPGTFFVALFSMPSLHWDQTYVITDRFWVYWVFTLPVTAFVF
;
A
#
# COMPACT_ATOMS: atom_id res chain seq x y z
N MET A 1 29.18 -31.64 -30.68
CA MET A 1 29.98 -31.01 -29.60
C MET A 1 29.51 -29.60 -29.23
N ARG A 2 29.44 -28.62 -30.14
CA ARG A 2 29.04 -27.22 -29.83
C ARG A 2 27.70 -27.03 -29.07
N ARG A 3 26.73 -27.92 -29.28
CA ARG A 3 25.41 -27.88 -28.62
C ARG A 3 25.46 -28.25 -27.14
N ILE A 4 26.41 -29.10 -26.74
CA ILE A 4 26.58 -29.51 -25.34
C ILE A 4 27.23 -28.36 -24.57
N GLU A 5 28.27 -27.72 -25.11
CA GLU A 5 28.92 -26.55 -24.52
C GLU A 5 27.95 -25.37 -24.31
N ALA A 6 27.05 -25.13 -25.26
CA ALA A 6 26.00 -24.10 -25.13
C ALA A 6 24.99 -24.44 -24.02
N LEU A 7 24.62 -25.72 -23.87
CA LEU A 7 23.73 -26.17 -22.79
C LEU A 7 24.42 -26.09 -21.43
N THR A 8 25.70 -26.44 -21.33
CA THR A 8 26.46 -26.31 -20.07
C THR A 8 26.63 -24.84 -19.67
N ALA A 9 26.85 -23.93 -20.62
CA ALA A 9 26.92 -22.48 -20.35
C ALA A 9 25.57 -21.89 -19.93
N SER A 10 24.46 -22.38 -20.48
CA SER A 10 23.11 -21.99 -20.04
C SER A 10 22.81 -22.50 -18.63
N LEU A 11 23.17 -23.75 -18.30
CA LEU A 11 22.90 -24.35 -16.99
C LEU A 11 23.73 -23.71 -15.86
N THR A 12 24.97 -23.27 -16.15
CA THR A 12 25.81 -22.59 -15.15
C THR A 12 25.33 -21.18 -14.86
N THR A 13 24.74 -20.51 -15.85
CA THR A 13 24.13 -19.19 -15.68
C THR A 13 22.87 -19.28 -14.81
N ASP A 14 22.03 -20.29 -15.05
CA ASP A 14 20.81 -20.57 -14.26
C ASP A 14 21.14 -20.89 -12.79
N LYS A 15 22.17 -21.72 -12.55
CA LYS A 15 22.66 -22.00 -11.20
C LYS A 15 23.17 -20.76 -10.47
N ARG A 16 23.95 -19.90 -11.14
CA ARG A 16 24.38 -18.62 -10.56
C ARG A 16 23.20 -17.74 -10.20
N GLN A 17 22.18 -17.67 -11.04
CA GLN A 17 20.98 -16.92 -10.73
C GLN A 17 20.27 -17.46 -9.49
N MET A 18 20.14 -18.79 -9.40
CA MET A 18 19.52 -19.46 -8.26
C MET A 18 20.29 -19.22 -6.96
N ASP A 19 21.63 -19.25 -7.00
CA ASP A 19 22.48 -18.98 -5.83
C ASP A 19 22.38 -17.53 -5.35
N VAL A 20 22.30 -16.57 -6.29
CA VAL A 20 22.09 -15.16 -5.95
C VAL A 20 20.72 -14.96 -5.31
N ILE A 21 19.67 -15.57 -5.87
CA ILE A 21 18.32 -15.50 -5.30
C ILE A 21 18.27 -16.13 -3.92
N ASN A 22 18.89 -17.30 -3.71
CA ASN A 22 18.95 -17.94 -2.39
C ASN A 22 19.73 -17.08 -1.40
N SER A 23 20.84 -16.47 -1.80
CA SER A 23 21.58 -15.54 -0.94
C SER A 23 20.79 -14.28 -0.58
N MET A 24 19.92 -13.81 -1.47
CA MET A 24 19.00 -12.70 -1.20
C MET A 24 17.85 -13.14 -0.29
N LEU A 25 17.36 -14.37 -0.44
CA LEU A 25 16.31 -14.96 0.38
C LEU A 25 16.81 -15.18 1.81
N ASP A 26 18.05 -15.64 1.98
CA ASP A 26 18.73 -15.79 3.27
C ASP A 26 19.11 -14.44 3.90
N ALA A 27 19.24 -13.38 3.09
CA ALA A 27 19.46 -12.02 3.58
C ALA A 27 18.16 -11.32 4.01
N LEU A 28 16.98 -11.90 3.72
CA LEU A 28 15.72 -11.38 4.24
C LEU A 28 15.58 -11.76 5.72
N PRO A 29 15.21 -10.80 6.60
CA PRO A 29 15.07 -11.08 8.02
C PRO A 29 13.91 -12.06 8.28
N ASP A 30 14.15 -12.99 9.21
CA ASP A 30 13.23 -14.06 9.64
C ASP A 30 11.81 -13.53 9.97
N GLU A 31 10.78 -14.33 9.73
CA GLU A 31 9.36 -13.93 9.84
C GLU A 31 9.00 -13.40 11.23
N SER A 32 9.71 -13.89 12.26
CA SER A 32 9.62 -13.43 13.65
C SER A 32 9.94 -11.94 13.80
N VAL A 33 10.86 -11.39 12.99
CA VAL A 33 11.25 -9.97 13.00
C VAL A 33 10.13 -9.09 12.49
N TRP A 34 9.40 -9.52 11.46
CA TRP A 34 8.25 -8.78 10.93
C TRP A 34 7.06 -8.83 11.88
N GLN A 35 6.81 -9.97 12.52
CA GLN A 35 5.77 -10.08 13.55
C GLN A 35 6.05 -9.18 14.75
N GLN A 36 7.28 -9.18 15.26
CA GLN A 36 7.68 -8.27 16.34
C GLN A 36 7.54 -6.79 15.94
N ARG A 37 7.77 -6.48 14.66
CA ARG A 37 7.60 -5.14 14.10
C ARG A 37 6.13 -4.70 14.02
N LEU A 38 5.27 -5.61 13.59
CA LEU A 38 3.83 -5.40 13.49
C LEU A 38 3.16 -5.29 14.87
N ASP A 39 3.61 -6.07 15.84
CA ASP A 39 3.09 -6.01 17.21
C ASP A 39 3.44 -4.69 17.89
N HIS A 40 4.69 -4.21 17.78
CA HIS A 40 5.03 -2.89 18.31
C HIS A 40 4.24 -1.78 17.61
N TRP A 41 3.93 -1.93 16.31
CA TRP A 41 3.14 -0.97 15.55
C TRP A 41 1.70 -0.91 16.08
N SER A 42 1.09 -2.06 16.36
CA SER A 42 -0.26 -2.14 16.93
C SER A 42 -0.36 -1.47 18.31
N LEU A 43 0.67 -1.66 19.16
CA LEU A 43 0.76 -1.06 20.49
C LEU A 43 1.06 0.45 20.43
N ALA A 44 1.94 0.87 19.51
CA ALA A 44 2.23 2.28 19.27
C ALA A 44 0.98 3.02 18.78
N LYS A 45 0.22 2.40 17.86
CA LYS A 45 -1.04 2.95 17.35
C LYS A 45 -2.07 3.12 18.47
N ARG A 46 -2.25 2.11 19.33
CA ARG A 46 -3.13 2.21 20.51
C ARG A 46 -2.69 3.32 21.48
N ARG A 47 -1.38 3.49 21.70
CA ARG A 47 -0.87 4.57 22.57
C ARG A 47 -1.13 5.96 22.00
N ILE A 48 -1.01 6.14 20.68
CA ILE A 48 -1.31 7.41 20.01
C ILE A 48 -2.81 7.70 20.10
N GLU A 49 -3.68 6.71 19.86
CA GLU A 49 -5.14 6.88 19.97
C GLU A 49 -5.58 7.22 21.40
N LEU A 50 -4.95 6.61 22.41
CA LEU A 50 -5.19 6.96 23.82
C LEU A 50 -4.71 8.37 24.15
N TYR A 51 -3.52 8.75 23.67
CA TYR A 51 -2.99 10.10 23.86
C TYR A 51 -3.87 11.16 23.19
N GLU A 52 -4.35 10.91 21.97
CA GLU A 52 -5.24 11.82 21.23
C GLU A 52 -6.59 12.00 21.95
N ARG A 53 -7.13 10.93 22.55
CA ARG A 53 -8.35 10.99 23.37
C ARG A 53 -8.13 11.79 24.67
N ASP A 54 -7.02 11.56 25.37
CA ASP A 54 -6.70 12.26 26.62
C ASP A 54 -6.40 13.75 26.38
N VAL A 55 -5.72 14.08 25.27
CA VAL A 55 -5.45 15.47 24.86
C VAL A 55 -6.74 16.20 24.50
N CYS A 56 -7.68 15.59 23.76
CA CYS A 56 -8.99 16.20 23.50
C CYS A 56 -9.78 16.45 24.79
N ALA A 57 -9.74 15.52 25.76
CA ALA A 57 -10.40 15.71 27.04
C ALA A 57 -9.76 16.85 27.85
N ALA A 58 -8.43 16.96 27.84
CA ALA A 58 -7.70 18.04 28.51
C ALA A 58 -7.95 19.42 27.86
N VAL A 59 -7.94 19.50 26.53
CA VAL A 59 -8.22 20.73 25.78
C VAL A 59 -9.68 21.16 25.96
N CYS A 60 -10.65 20.25 25.89
CA CYS A 60 -12.05 20.54 26.22
C CYS A 60 -12.22 20.92 27.71
N GLY A 61 -11.42 20.36 28.61
CA GLY A 61 -11.38 20.75 30.02
C GLY A 61 -10.88 22.17 30.23
N LEU A 62 -9.89 22.61 29.43
CA LEU A 62 -9.41 24.00 29.41
C LEU A 62 -10.43 24.96 28.78
N ALA A 63 -11.16 24.52 27.74
CA ALA A 63 -12.19 25.34 27.10
C ALA A 63 -13.43 25.56 27.98
N ASN A 64 -13.74 24.62 28.88
CA ASN A 64 -14.86 24.70 29.83
C ASN A 64 -14.44 25.11 31.25
N ALA A 65 -13.18 25.48 31.47
CA ALA A 65 -12.73 25.98 32.75
C ALA A 65 -13.35 27.36 33.01
N GLU A 66 -14.33 27.39 33.91
CA GLU A 66 -14.97 28.60 34.42
C GLU A 66 -13.89 29.62 34.85
N PRO A 67 -13.94 30.89 34.40
CA PRO A 67 -12.88 31.85 34.68
C PRO A 67 -12.83 32.10 36.19
N VAL A 68 -11.72 31.70 36.81
CA VAL A 68 -11.41 31.94 38.22
C VAL A 68 -11.66 33.41 38.56
N ARG A 69 -12.75 33.62 39.31
CA ARG A 69 -13.11 34.85 39.99
C ARG A 69 -12.16 35.06 41.18
N THR A 70 -10.95 35.56 40.94
CA THR A 70 -10.14 36.25 41.97
C THR A 70 -9.07 37.16 41.36
N ASP A 71 -8.92 38.32 41.99
CA ASP A 71 -8.11 39.46 41.57
C ASP A 71 -6.60 39.13 41.43
N ALA A 72 -5.96 39.78 40.44
CA ALA A 72 -4.55 39.72 40.05
C ALA A 72 -3.97 38.37 39.55
N ALA A 73 -4.26 37.23 40.18
CA ALA A 73 -3.70 35.92 39.77
C ALA A 73 -4.27 35.42 38.43
N ALA A 74 -5.57 35.60 38.21
CA ALA A 74 -6.26 35.20 36.98
C ALA A 74 -5.73 35.93 35.72
N ARG A 75 -5.27 37.19 35.85
CA ARG A 75 -4.72 37.96 34.71
C ARG A 75 -3.42 37.37 34.18
N ARG A 76 -2.61 36.76 35.05
CA ARG A 76 -1.33 36.13 34.65
C ARG A 76 -1.59 34.80 33.94
N VAL A 77 -2.51 33.99 34.47
CA VAL A 77 -2.89 32.70 33.87
C VAL A 77 -3.57 32.90 32.51
N LEU A 78 -4.48 33.87 32.41
CA LEU A 78 -5.14 34.21 31.13
C LEU A 78 -4.12 34.63 30.07
N LYS A 79 -3.11 35.43 30.44
CA LYS A 79 -2.05 35.85 29.52
C LYS A 79 -1.24 34.66 29.00
N ILE A 80 -0.89 33.71 29.87
CA ILE A 80 -0.18 32.49 29.48
C ILE A 80 -1.06 31.62 28.59
N ALA A 81 -2.33 31.43 28.94
CA ALA A 81 -3.27 30.62 28.16
C ALA A 81 -3.43 31.14 26.72
N VAL A 82 -3.57 32.46 26.55
CA VAL A 82 -3.65 33.08 25.22
C VAL A 82 -2.35 32.93 24.43
N LEU A 83 -1.19 33.04 25.08
CA LEU A 83 0.10 32.84 24.42
C LEU A 83 0.32 31.37 24.01
N CYS A 84 -0.04 30.41 24.88
CA CYS A 84 -0.01 28.98 24.55
C CYS A 84 -0.91 28.68 23.35
N ALA A 85 -2.16 29.19 23.36
CA ALA A 85 -3.08 29.02 22.24
C ALA A 85 -2.55 29.65 20.93
N GLN A 86 -1.81 30.76 21.02
CA GLN A 86 -1.17 31.38 19.85
C GLN A 86 -0.06 30.50 19.27
N GLU A 87 0.75 29.87 20.12
CA GLU A 87 1.82 28.96 19.69
C GLU A 87 1.23 27.67 19.09
N GLU A 88 0.18 27.11 19.71
CA GLU A 88 -0.56 25.98 19.16
C GLU A 88 -1.15 26.31 17.78
N ALA A 89 -1.75 27.49 17.63
CA ALA A 89 -2.26 27.94 16.34
C ALA A 89 -1.14 28.09 15.29
N ARG A 90 0.08 28.45 15.70
CA ARG A 90 1.25 28.50 14.82
C ARG A 90 1.68 27.10 14.39
N VAL A 91 1.89 26.19 15.34
CA VAL A 91 2.30 24.81 15.05
C VAL A 91 1.26 24.11 14.18
N ASN A 92 -0.04 24.33 14.44
CA ASN A 92 -1.11 23.77 13.63
C ASN A 92 -1.09 24.29 12.18
N ARG A 93 -0.70 25.56 11.96
CA ARG A 93 -0.52 26.09 10.59
C ARG A 93 0.67 25.45 9.88
N GLU A 94 1.78 25.29 10.58
CA GLU A 94 2.98 24.63 10.04
C GLU A 94 2.68 23.16 9.70
N MET A 95 1.96 22.45 10.58
CA MET A 95 1.50 21.08 10.36
C MET A 95 0.51 20.97 9.19
N ALA A 96 -0.42 21.93 9.04
CA ALA A 96 -1.33 21.98 7.90
C ALA A 96 -0.58 22.23 6.57
N ALA A 97 0.45 23.08 6.58
CA ALA A 97 1.30 23.31 5.42
C ALA A 97 2.10 22.06 5.04
N ALA A 98 2.73 21.40 6.01
CA ALA A 98 3.45 20.14 5.79
C ALA A 98 2.50 19.03 5.29
N SER A 99 1.30 18.92 5.86
CA SER A 99 0.28 17.95 5.42
C SER A 99 -0.15 18.21 3.98
N ARG A 100 -0.23 19.47 3.56
CA ARG A 100 -0.55 19.84 2.17
C ARG A 100 0.58 19.42 1.22
N GLU A 101 1.84 19.68 1.59
CA GLU A 101 3.01 19.27 0.79
C GLU A 101 3.07 17.75 0.66
N ILE A 102 2.86 17.01 1.76
CA ILE A 102 2.78 15.54 1.76
C ILE A 102 1.62 15.07 0.87
N ALA A 103 0.44 15.69 0.96
CA ALA A 103 -0.71 15.34 0.12
C ALA A 103 -0.44 15.59 -1.37
N GLU A 104 0.29 16.66 -1.71
CA GLU A 104 0.69 16.97 -3.08
C GLU A 104 1.70 15.94 -3.63
N ALA A 105 2.72 15.60 -2.84
CA ALA A 105 3.67 14.54 -3.17
C ALA A 105 2.98 13.16 -3.29
N ALA A 106 2.10 12.82 -2.35
CA ALA A 106 1.34 11.57 -2.35
C ALA A 106 0.37 11.47 -3.54
N LYS A 107 -0.16 12.60 -4.03
CA LYS A 107 -1.00 12.63 -5.24
C LYS A 107 -0.21 12.20 -6.48
N GLN A 108 1.04 12.64 -6.59
CA GLN A 108 1.93 12.25 -7.69
C GLN A 108 2.32 10.77 -7.61
N ASP A 109 2.60 10.28 -6.41
CA ASP A 109 2.85 8.86 -6.16
C ASP A 109 1.63 7.98 -6.52
N THR A 110 0.43 8.42 -6.12
CA THR A 110 -0.83 7.75 -6.47
C THR A 110 -1.07 7.72 -7.98
N ALA A 111 -0.72 8.79 -8.71
CA ALA A 111 -0.85 8.81 -10.17
C ALA A 111 0.08 7.78 -10.83
N SER A 112 1.31 7.64 -10.32
CA SER A 112 2.26 6.63 -10.77
C SER A 112 1.77 5.22 -10.45
N MET A 113 1.24 4.98 -9.24
CA MET A 113 0.67 3.69 -8.83
C MET A 113 -0.53 3.28 -9.68
N LYS A 114 -1.41 4.25 -9.99
CA LYS A 114 -2.56 4.03 -10.89
C LYS A 114 -2.11 3.65 -12.29
N THR A 115 -1.01 4.22 -12.78
CA THR A 115 -0.48 3.89 -14.11
C THR A 115 -0.05 2.43 -14.18
N ILE A 116 0.71 1.94 -13.19
CA ILE A 116 1.13 0.53 -13.13
C ILE A 116 -0.10 -0.40 -13.04
N ALA A 117 -1.08 -0.04 -12.21
CA ALA A 117 -2.32 -0.81 -12.07
C ALA A 117 -3.12 -0.88 -13.39
N VAL A 118 -3.20 0.23 -14.14
CA VAL A 118 -3.85 0.23 -15.46
C VAL A 118 -3.08 -0.63 -16.46
N MET A 119 -1.75 -0.58 -16.45
CA MET A 119 -0.93 -1.44 -17.30
C MET A 119 -1.15 -2.93 -16.98
N THR A 120 -1.21 -3.31 -15.70
CA THR A 120 -1.45 -4.71 -15.32
C THR A 120 -2.88 -5.15 -15.67
N MET A 121 -3.88 -4.29 -15.46
CA MET A 121 -5.26 -4.54 -15.89
C MET A 121 -5.41 -4.70 -17.41
N ALA A 122 -4.57 -4.02 -18.20
CA ALA A 122 -4.53 -4.19 -19.66
C ALA A 122 -3.79 -5.47 -20.08
N PHE A 123 -2.69 -5.82 -19.40
CA PHE A 123 -1.87 -6.99 -19.76
C PHE A 123 -2.47 -8.32 -19.31
N LEU A 124 -3.16 -8.37 -18.17
CA LEU A 124 -3.80 -9.58 -17.65
C LEU A 124 -4.79 -10.25 -18.62
N PRO A 125 -5.76 -9.53 -19.22
CA PRO A 125 -6.66 -10.13 -20.19
C PRO A 125 -5.91 -10.52 -21.48
N GLY A 126 -4.91 -9.73 -21.90
CA GLY A 126 -4.09 -10.04 -23.06
C GLY A 126 -3.30 -11.35 -22.93
N THR A 127 -2.62 -11.57 -21.80
CA THR A 127 -1.89 -12.82 -21.55
C THR A 127 -2.82 -14.02 -21.41
N PHE A 128 -4.02 -13.82 -20.86
CA PHE A 128 -5.06 -14.84 -20.81
C PHE A 128 -5.51 -15.28 -22.21
N PHE A 129 -5.77 -14.35 -23.14
CA PHE A 129 -6.13 -14.71 -24.52
C PHE A 129 -4.99 -15.44 -25.23
N VAL A 130 -3.73 -15.02 -25.05
CA VAL A 130 -2.56 -15.73 -25.61
C VAL A 130 -2.49 -17.18 -25.11
N ALA A 131 -2.66 -17.39 -23.80
CA ALA A 131 -2.66 -18.73 -23.20
C ALA A 131 -3.84 -19.58 -23.70
N LEU A 132 -5.02 -18.97 -23.86
CA LEU A 132 -6.21 -19.64 -24.40
C LEU A 132 -5.98 -20.14 -25.83
N PHE A 133 -5.43 -19.28 -26.70
CA PHE A 133 -5.13 -19.65 -28.09
C PHE A 133 -4.01 -20.70 -28.19
N SER A 134 -3.13 -20.77 -27.19
CA SER A 134 -2.07 -21.78 -27.10
C SER A 134 -2.54 -23.14 -26.55
N MET A 135 -3.75 -23.24 -25.99
CA MET A 135 -4.27 -24.50 -25.47
C MET A 135 -4.79 -25.40 -26.61
N PRO A 136 -4.44 -26.70 -26.63
CA PRO A 136 -4.87 -27.64 -27.68
C PRO A 136 -6.37 -27.96 -27.65
N SER A 137 -7.12 -27.39 -26.69
CA SER A 137 -8.57 -27.57 -26.51
C SER A 137 -9.41 -26.86 -27.58
N LEU A 138 -8.85 -25.90 -28.32
CA LEU A 138 -9.44 -25.34 -29.54
C LEU A 138 -8.84 -26.05 -30.75
N HIS A 139 -9.64 -26.90 -31.40
CA HIS A 139 -9.23 -27.65 -32.60
C HIS A 139 -9.28 -26.75 -33.85
N TRP A 140 -8.30 -25.85 -34.00
CA TRP A 140 -8.18 -24.93 -35.16
C TRP A 140 -8.02 -25.62 -36.52
N ASP A 141 -7.68 -26.91 -36.52
CA ASP A 141 -7.42 -27.74 -37.70
C ASP A 141 -8.64 -28.56 -38.17
N GLN A 142 -9.73 -28.60 -37.38
CA GLN A 142 -10.93 -29.38 -37.71
C GLN A 142 -12.10 -28.48 -38.13
N THR A 143 -13.00 -29.00 -38.98
CA THR A 143 -14.19 -28.27 -39.45
C THR A 143 -15.16 -27.87 -38.32
N TYR A 144 -15.11 -28.59 -37.19
CA TYR A 144 -15.72 -28.20 -35.92
C TYR A 144 -14.63 -27.67 -34.98
N VAL A 145 -14.40 -26.37 -35.04
CA VAL A 145 -13.38 -25.67 -34.22
C VAL A 145 -13.81 -25.56 -32.74
N ILE A 146 -15.11 -25.73 -32.47
CA ILE A 146 -15.75 -25.46 -31.19
C ILE A 146 -16.34 -26.76 -30.62
N THR A 147 -15.75 -27.26 -29.53
CA THR A 147 -16.35 -28.33 -28.72
C THR A 147 -17.66 -27.84 -28.08
N ASP A 148 -18.67 -28.70 -27.96
CA ASP A 148 -20.02 -28.40 -27.44
C ASP A 148 -20.06 -27.69 -26.06
N ARG A 149 -18.95 -27.71 -25.31
CA ARG A 149 -18.80 -27.08 -23.97
C ARG A 149 -18.18 -25.68 -24.01
N PHE A 150 -17.93 -25.11 -25.19
CA PHE A 150 -17.32 -23.78 -25.34
C PHE A 150 -18.15 -22.64 -24.70
N TRP A 151 -19.45 -22.83 -24.51
CA TRP A 151 -20.29 -21.86 -23.81
C TRP A 151 -19.86 -21.62 -22.36
N VAL A 152 -19.30 -22.63 -21.68
CA VAL A 152 -18.81 -22.52 -20.29
C VAL A 152 -17.66 -21.50 -20.20
N TYR A 153 -16.82 -21.40 -21.24
CA TYR A 153 -15.75 -20.42 -21.28
C TYR A 153 -16.29 -18.98 -21.22
N TRP A 154 -17.30 -18.64 -22.03
CA TRP A 154 -17.91 -17.30 -22.06
C TRP A 154 -18.58 -16.93 -20.74
N VAL A 155 -19.18 -17.90 -20.06
CA VAL A 155 -19.81 -17.70 -18.74
C VAL A 155 -18.80 -17.35 -17.66
N PHE A 156 -17.57 -17.86 -17.72
CA PHE A 156 -16.53 -17.51 -16.73
C PHE A 156 -15.70 -16.29 -17.13
N THR A 157 -15.45 -16.11 -18.43
CA THR A 157 -14.61 -15.01 -18.91
C THR A 157 -15.29 -13.66 -18.88
N LEU A 158 -16.54 -13.54 -19.33
CA LEU A 158 -17.26 -12.26 -19.28
C LEU A 158 -17.33 -11.66 -17.87
N PRO A 159 -17.69 -12.41 -16.80
CA PRO A 159 -17.69 -11.84 -15.46
C PRO A 159 -16.30 -11.52 -14.94
N VAL A 160 -15.27 -12.32 -15.25
CA VAL A 160 -13.89 -12.01 -14.82
C VAL A 160 -13.39 -10.74 -15.52
N THR A 161 -13.65 -10.58 -16.82
CA THR A 161 -13.28 -9.37 -17.57
C THR A 161 -14.07 -8.16 -17.08
N ALA A 162 -15.39 -8.29 -16.87
CA ALA A 162 -16.23 -7.23 -16.33
C ALA A 162 -15.93 -6.90 -14.85
N PHE A 163 -15.27 -7.79 -14.11
CA PHE A 163 -14.84 -7.53 -12.75
C PHE A 163 -13.50 -6.78 -12.70
N VAL A 164 -12.66 -6.95 -13.71
CA VAL A 164 -11.38 -6.23 -13.84
C VAL A 164 -11.58 -4.80 -14.36
N PHE A 165 -12.62 -4.58 -15.16
CA PHE A 165 -13.01 -3.28 -15.75
C PHE A 165 -14.03 -2.53 -14.88
#